data_AF-A0A955ZXA8-F1
#
_entry.id   AF-A0A955ZXA8-F1
#
_cell.length_a   1.000
_cell.length_b   1.000
_cell.length_c   1.000
_cell.angle_alpha   90.00
_cell.angle_beta   90.00
_cell.angle_gamma   90.00
#
_symmetry.space_group_name_H-M   'P 1'
#
loop_
_entity.id
_entity.type
_entity.pdbx_description
1 polymer ?
#
loop_
_entity_poly.entity_id
_entity_poly.type
_entity_poly.pdbx_seq_one_letter_code
_entity_poly.pdbx_strand_id
1 'polypeptide(L)'
;EFYEVRLLLMNTSGIFTLSDVTAMIDFPDGGLSSTLPADGVADFGDILPGTPTSPGQVEREFIIRGDEIGERGVRVSFGGVLTGPGIPEDEPIPFNGTAATSVEVKGPPTFEVRVSHPDVVTAGVPYELSVEITNTGDAPALYASLDLDVGAGANLVDCRVDAGTDLPVCEEIDG
;
A
#
# COMPACT_ATOMS: atom_id res chain seq x y z
N GLU A 1 3.49 -2.50 -1.59
CA GLU A 1 2.41 -1.51 -1.30
C GLU A 1 3.03 -0.24 -0.72
N PHE A 2 2.38 0.92 -0.83
CA PHE A 2 2.83 2.18 -0.22
C PHE A 2 1.77 2.71 0.74
N TYR A 3 2.21 3.31 1.85
CA TYR A 3 1.35 3.91 2.86
C TYR A 3 1.82 5.32 3.21
N GLU A 4 0.86 6.16 3.57
CA GLU A 4 1.09 7.50 4.08
C GLU A 4 0.86 7.51 5.59
N VAL A 5 1.87 7.91 6.35
CA VAL A 5 1.81 8.06 7.80
C VAL A 5 1.94 9.54 8.13
N ARG A 6 0.92 10.10 8.80
CA ARG A 6 0.88 11.52 9.17
C ARG A 6 1.18 11.70 10.65
N LEU A 7 2.16 12.54 10.97
CA LEU A 7 2.44 12.97 12.34
C LEU A 7 2.05 14.44 12.49
N LEU A 8 1.08 14.69 13.37
CA LEU A 8 0.64 16.02 13.79
C LEU A 8 1.16 16.30 15.20
N LEU A 9 1.99 17.32 15.34
CA LEU A 9 2.45 17.81 16.64
C LEU A 9 1.74 19.12 16.99
N MET A 10 1.26 19.20 18.24
CA MET A 10 0.51 20.35 18.75
C MET A 10 1.23 20.95 19.97
N ASN A 11 1.49 22.24 19.91
CA ASN A 11 1.88 23.07 21.04
C ASN A 11 0.65 23.73 21.64
N THR A 12 0.21 23.21 22.78
CA THR A 12 -0.94 23.72 23.53
C THR A 12 -0.55 24.78 24.55
N SER A 13 0.74 25.08 24.70
CA SER A 13 1.20 26.14 25.59
C SER A 13 0.88 27.50 24.99
N GLY A 14 0.56 28.49 25.84
CA GLY A 14 0.30 29.86 25.39
C GLY A 14 1.53 30.76 25.36
N ILE A 15 2.68 30.27 25.81
CA ILE A 15 3.88 31.10 26.03
C ILE A 15 5.20 30.44 25.61
N PHE A 16 5.27 29.12 25.47
CA PHE A 16 6.50 28.42 25.13
C PHE A 16 6.51 27.97 23.67
N THR A 17 7.68 28.00 23.04
CA THR A 17 7.91 27.48 21.69
C THR A 17 8.57 26.11 21.80
N LEU A 18 8.09 25.14 21.02
CA LEU A 18 8.84 23.90 20.80
C LEU A 18 9.80 24.19 19.65
N SER A 19 11.09 24.22 19.91
CA SER A 19 12.13 24.59 18.92
C SER A 19 12.92 23.36 18.48
N ASP A 20 13.50 23.45 17.28
CA ASP A 20 14.32 22.39 16.67
C ASP A 20 13.65 21.00 16.70
N VAL A 21 12.35 20.98 16.41
CA VAL A 21 11.56 19.76 16.54
C VAL A 21 11.85 18.84 15.36
N THR A 22 12.28 17.62 15.66
CA THR A 22 12.54 16.57 14.68
C THR A 22 11.78 15.30 15.07
N ALA A 23 11.48 14.48 14.06
CA ALA A 23 10.87 13.17 14.25
C ALA A 23 11.57 12.11 13.40
N MET A 24 11.66 10.90 13.92
CA MET A 24 12.25 9.74 13.26
C MET A 24 11.23 8.60 13.25
N ILE A 25 10.95 8.06 12.05
CA ILE A 25 10.15 6.86 11.87
C ILE A 25 11.03 5.61 12.00
N ASP A 26 10.50 4.59 12.67
CA ASP A 26 11.14 3.30 12.91
C ASP A 26 10.12 2.15 12.76
N PHE A 27 10.63 0.98 12.37
CA PHE A 27 9.85 -0.21 12.04
C PHE A 27 10.27 -1.36 12.97
N PRO A 28 9.72 -1.44 14.19
CA PRO A 28 10.18 -2.35 15.23
C PRO A 28 10.13 -3.84 14.83
N ASP A 29 9.20 -4.20 13.95
CA ASP A 29 8.97 -5.58 13.52
C ASP A 29 9.66 -5.92 12.18
N GLY A 30 10.33 -4.94 11.55
CA GLY A 30 10.80 -5.05 10.17
C GLY A 30 9.67 -5.10 9.14
N GLY A 31 9.99 -5.52 7.91
CA GLY A 31 9.00 -5.68 6.83
C GLY A 31 8.47 -4.37 6.22
N LEU A 32 8.99 -3.23 6.65
CA LEU A 32 8.69 -1.89 6.14
C LEU A 32 9.99 -1.14 5.84
N SER A 33 9.95 -0.23 4.88
CA SER A 33 11.04 0.70 4.59
C SER A 33 10.56 2.12 4.35
N SER A 34 11.36 3.11 4.76
CA SER A 34 11.06 4.51 4.50
C SER A 34 11.37 4.84 3.04
N THR A 35 10.41 5.48 2.36
CA THR A 35 10.58 6.00 1.00
C THR A 35 10.78 7.51 1.02
N LEU A 36 10.01 8.22 1.85
CA LEU A 36 10.13 9.66 2.03
C LEU A 36 9.76 10.05 3.46
N PRO A 37 10.61 10.79 4.20
CA PRO A 37 12.03 11.04 3.91
C PRO A 37 12.84 9.74 3.83
N ALA A 38 13.85 9.68 2.96
CA ALA A 38 14.60 8.43 2.70
C ALA A 38 15.41 7.95 3.93
N ASP A 39 15.84 8.87 4.78
CA ASP A 39 16.50 8.63 6.06
C ASP A 39 15.51 8.38 7.22
N GLY A 40 14.22 8.50 6.96
CA GLY A 40 13.17 8.38 7.97
C GLY A 40 13.11 9.56 8.94
N VAL A 41 13.79 10.68 8.68
CA VAL A 41 13.83 11.84 9.58
C VAL A 41 13.07 13.02 8.97
N ALA A 42 12.11 13.55 9.72
CA ALA A 42 11.33 14.72 9.34
C ALA A 42 11.65 15.91 10.26
N ASP A 43 11.92 17.06 9.67
CA ASP A 43 12.13 18.32 10.36
C ASP A 43 10.82 19.13 10.43
N PHE A 44 10.41 19.47 11.65
CA PHE A 44 9.25 20.28 11.95
C PHE A 44 9.63 21.75 12.22
N GLY A 45 10.90 22.03 12.50
CA GLY A 45 11.39 23.33 12.93
C GLY A 45 10.71 23.78 14.23
N ASP A 46 10.36 25.06 14.29
CA ASP A 46 9.72 25.64 15.46
C ASP A 46 8.19 25.52 15.39
N ILE A 47 7.60 25.04 16.49
CA ILE A 47 6.16 25.02 16.71
C ILE A 47 5.83 26.10 17.75
N LEU A 48 5.33 27.23 17.24
CA LEU A 48 4.97 28.40 18.04
C LEU A 48 3.89 28.10 19.09
N PRO A 49 3.79 28.91 20.16
CA PRO A 49 2.72 28.77 21.14
C PRO A 49 1.34 28.87 20.48
N GLY A 50 0.37 28.16 21.08
CA GLY A 50 -1.02 28.27 20.73
C GLY A 50 -1.68 29.57 21.21
N THR A 51 -2.86 29.81 20.68
CA THR A 51 -3.82 30.81 21.14
C THR A 51 -4.85 30.16 22.07
N PRO A 52 -5.67 30.93 22.81
CA PRO A 52 -6.74 30.38 23.65
C PRO A 52 -7.77 29.51 22.90
N THR A 53 -7.84 29.63 21.58
CA THR A 53 -8.82 28.94 20.73
C THR A 53 -8.21 27.95 19.74
N SER A 54 -6.88 27.90 19.60
CA SER A 54 -6.20 27.00 18.67
C SER A 54 -4.77 26.74 19.13
N PRO A 55 -4.31 25.48 19.21
CA PRO A 55 -2.91 25.18 19.45
C PRO A 55 -2.04 25.66 18.27
N GLY A 56 -0.76 25.90 18.53
CA GLY A 56 0.23 25.91 17.46
C GLY A 56 0.40 24.48 16.97
N GLN A 57 0.46 24.26 15.67
CA GLN A 57 0.50 22.90 15.14
C GLN A 57 1.26 22.83 13.83
N VAL A 58 1.97 21.72 13.64
CA VAL A 58 2.70 21.42 12.40
C VAL A 58 2.52 19.93 12.10
N GLU A 59 2.38 19.62 10.83
CA GLU A 59 2.22 18.25 10.34
C GLU A 59 3.35 17.89 9.36
N ARG A 60 3.76 16.62 9.39
CA ARG A 60 4.62 16.00 8.39
C ARG A 60 4.12 14.62 8.01
N GLU A 61 4.49 14.23 6.80
CA GLU A 61 4.12 12.98 6.18
C GLU A 61 5.35 12.09 6.00
N PHE A 62 5.16 10.80 6.22
CA PHE A 62 6.10 9.75 5.88
C PHE A 62 5.45 8.82 4.86
N ILE A 63 6.15 8.60 3.74
CA ILE A 63 5.77 7.57 2.77
C ILE A 63 6.61 6.34 3.05
N ILE A 64 5.92 5.23 3.37
CA ILE A 64 6.55 3.95 3.69
C ILE A 64 6.16 2.89 2.67
N ARG A 65 7.05 1.94 2.41
CA ARG A 65 6.80 0.79 1.53
C ARG A 65 6.65 -0.47 2.36
N GLY A 66 5.59 -1.23 2.07
CA GLY A 66 5.41 -2.59 2.58
C GLY A 66 6.30 -3.56 1.82
N ASP A 67 7.28 -4.13 2.51
CA ASP A 67 8.25 -5.10 1.97
C ASP A 67 7.89 -6.54 2.33
N GLU A 68 7.15 -6.77 3.42
CA GLU A 68 6.76 -8.11 3.87
C GLU A 68 5.30 -8.16 4.33
N ILE A 69 4.56 -9.18 3.85
CA ILE A 69 3.12 -9.40 4.11
C ILE A 69 2.85 -9.57 5.59
N GLY A 70 1.79 -8.95 6.11
CA GLY A 70 1.34 -9.04 7.50
C GLY A 70 1.07 -7.69 8.14
N GLU A 71 0.60 -7.69 9.39
CA GLU A 71 0.51 -6.48 10.21
C GLU A 71 1.91 -6.06 10.67
N ARG A 72 2.25 -4.80 10.44
CA ARG A 72 3.58 -4.22 10.71
C ARG A 72 3.46 -2.99 11.59
N GLY A 73 4.18 -2.97 12.70
CA GLY A 73 4.26 -1.81 13.58
C GLY A 73 5.01 -0.64 12.93
N VAL A 74 4.50 0.56 13.15
CA VAL A 74 5.14 1.83 12.82
C VAL A 74 5.28 2.63 14.10
N ARG A 75 6.50 3.08 14.39
CA ARG A 75 6.78 3.96 15.53
C ARG A 75 7.38 5.26 15.02
N VAL A 76 6.93 6.38 15.56
CA VAL A 76 7.52 7.69 15.30
C VAL A 76 7.98 8.27 16.63
N SER A 77 9.29 8.42 16.78
CA SER A 77 9.90 9.12 17.92
C SER A 77 10.10 10.58 17.55
N PHE A 78 9.80 11.51 18.44
CA PHE A 78 9.98 12.94 18.19
C PHE A 78 10.60 13.64 19.38
N GLY A 79 11.24 14.77 19.15
CA GLY A 79 11.86 15.56 20.21
C GLY A 79 12.40 16.88 19.71
N GLY A 80 12.84 17.70 20.65
CA GLY A 80 13.37 19.03 20.41
C GLY A 80 13.66 19.69 21.75
N VAL A 81 13.60 21.02 21.78
CA VAL A 81 13.80 21.80 23.00
C VAL A 81 12.67 22.79 23.24
N LEU A 82 12.40 23.10 24.50
CA LEU A 82 11.44 24.12 24.91
C LEU A 82 12.17 25.44 25.15
N THR A 83 11.69 26.50 24.49
CA THR A 83 12.18 27.87 24.67
C THR A 83 11.03 28.80 25.03
N GLY A 84 11.32 29.95 25.65
CA GLY A 84 10.30 30.96 25.96
C GLY A 84 10.56 31.72 27.27
N PRO A 85 9.60 32.54 27.71
CA PRO A 85 9.74 33.39 28.89
C PRO A 85 10.07 32.57 30.15
N GLY A 86 11.13 32.97 30.86
CA GLY A 86 11.58 32.29 32.08
C GLY A 86 12.54 31.12 31.86
N ILE A 87 12.90 30.80 30.61
CA ILE A 87 13.95 29.84 30.26
C ILE A 87 15.16 30.65 29.72
N PRO A 88 16.35 30.53 30.32
CA PRO A 88 17.56 31.14 29.77
C PRO A 88 17.85 30.64 28.34
N GLU A 89 18.28 31.54 27.44
CA GLU A 89 18.53 31.18 26.04
C GLU A 89 19.64 30.13 25.88
N ASP A 90 20.58 30.08 26.82
CA ASP A 90 21.69 29.12 26.87
C ASP A 90 21.33 27.80 27.58
N GLU A 91 20.13 27.68 28.17
CA GLU A 91 19.69 26.50 28.90
C GLU A 91 18.26 26.07 28.50
N PRO A 92 18.02 25.74 27.21
CA PRO A 92 16.72 25.27 26.76
C PRO A 92 16.40 23.86 27.31
N ILE A 93 15.12 23.55 27.53
CA ILE A 93 14.71 22.31 28.20
C ILE A 93 14.42 21.23 27.15
N PRO A 94 15.14 20.10 27.11
CA PRO A 94 14.87 19.05 26.12
C PRO A 94 13.55 18.34 26.39
N PHE A 95 12.86 17.95 25.32
CA PHE A 95 11.70 17.07 25.39
C PHE A 95 11.78 15.96 24.34
N ASN A 96 11.10 14.85 24.60
CA ASN A 96 10.92 13.76 23.65
C ASN A 96 9.56 13.08 23.86
N GLY A 97 9.14 12.33 22.86
CA GLY A 97 7.92 11.56 22.87
C GLY A 97 7.92 10.49 21.78
N THR A 98 6.86 9.68 21.77
CA THR A 98 6.69 8.61 20.80
C THR A 98 5.21 8.44 20.48
N ALA A 99 4.91 8.21 19.21
CA ALA A 99 3.61 7.75 18.72
C ALA A 99 3.79 6.40 18.01
N ALA A 100 2.75 5.57 17.99
CA ALA A 100 2.80 4.27 17.32
C ALA A 100 1.45 3.95 16.65
N THR A 101 1.51 3.21 15.56
CA THR A 101 0.37 2.67 14.81
C THR A 101 0.80 1.36 14.13
N SER A 102 -0.11 0.70 13.41
CA SER A 102 0.23 -0.42 12.52
C SER A 102 -0.32 -0.18 11.11
N VAL A 103 0.29 -0.87 10.14
CA VAL A 103 -0.21 -1.00 8.76
C VAL A 103 -0.31 -2.47 8.41
N GLU A 104 -1.26 -2.83 7.55
CA GLU A 104 -1.40 -4.20 7.07
C GLU A 104 -0.94 -4.32 5.62
N VAL A 105 0.13 -5.09 5.39
CA VAL A 105 0.65 -5.42 4.06
C VAL A 105 -0.05 -6.66 3.57
N LYS A 106 -0.92 -6.50 2.56
CA LYS A 106 -1.77 -7.60 2.06
C LYS A 106 -0.99 -8.51 1.10
N GLY A 107 -0.07 -7.95 0.33
CA GLY A 107 0.66 -8.68 -0.70
C GLY A 107 -0.16 -8.85 -1.98
N PRO A 108 0.34 -9.64 -2.95
CA PRO A 108 -0.40 -9.89 -4.19
C PRO A 108 -1.72 -10.64 -3.89
N PRO A 109 -2.76 -10.42 -4.71
CA PRO A 109 -4.00 -11.19 -4.62
C PRO A 109 -3.72 -12.68 -4.82
N THR A 110 -4.51 -13.52 -4.17
CA THR A 110 -4.47 -14.97 -4.34
C THR A 110 -5.64 -15.40 -5.19
N PHE A 111 -5.37 -16.20 -6.23
CA PHE A 111 -6.42 -16.66 -7.15
C PHE A 111 -6.61 -18.17 -7.06
N GLU A 112 -7.86 -18.59 -7.00
CA GLU A 112 -8.25 -19.94 -7.37
C GLU A 112 -8.61 -19.96 -8.85
N VAL A 113 -7.91 -20.80 -9.62
CA VAL A 113 -8.16 -20.98 -11.06
C VAL A 113 -8.70 -22.38 -11.29
N ARG A 114 -9.89 -22.47 -11.88
CA ARG A 114 -10.50 -23.74 -12.28
C ARG A 114 -10.63 -23.78 -13.80
N VAL A 115 -10.09 -24.82 -14.40
CA VAL A 115 -10.22 -25.08 -15.83
C VAL A 115 -11.15 -26.28 -16.00
N SER A 116 -12.20 -26.10 -16.79
CA SER A 116 -13.18 -27.14 -17.10
C SER A 116 -13.17 -27.41 -18.60
N HIS A 117 -13.06 -28.69 -18.96
CA HIS A 117 -13.16 -29.19 -20.33
C HIS A 117 -13.71 -30.63 -20.32
N PRO A 118 -14.19 -31.16 -21.45
CA PRO A 118 -14.64 -32.55 -21.53
C PRO A 118 -13.52 -33.56 -21.27
N ASP A 119 -13.84 -34.70 -20.63
CA ASP A 119 -12.88 -35.77 -20.34
C ASP A 119 -12.25 -36.39 -21.60
N VAL A 120 -12.96 -36.34 -22.73
CA VAL A 120 -12.53 -36.88 -24.02
C VAL A 120 -12.83 -35.84 -25.10
N VAL A 121 -11.82 -35.53 -25.91
CA VAL A 121 -11.91 -34.62 -27.05
C VAL A 121 -11.55 -35.35 -28.33
N THR A 122 -12.12 -34.93 -29.46
CA THR A 122 -11.86 -35.51 -30.78
C THR A 122 -11.04 -34.53 -31.61
N ALA A 123 -9.98 -35.00 -32.25
CA ALA A 123 -9.11 -34.17 -33.06
C ALA A 123 -9.88 -33.45 -34.18
N GLY A 124 -9.65 -32.13 -34.32
CA GLY A 124 -10.32 -31.29 -35.31
C GLY A 124 -11.76 -30.90 -34.95
N VAL A 125 -12.27 -31.32 -33.79
CA VAL A 125 -13.60 -30.93 -33.30
C VAL A 125 -13.43 -29.88 -32.19
N PRO A 126 -13.92 -28.63 -32.39
CA PRO A 126 -13.92 -27.61 -31.35
C PRO A 126 -14.72 -28.06 -30.13
N TYR A 127 -14.27 -27.67 -28.95
CA TYR A 127 -14.98 -27.89 -27.69
C TYR A 127 -14.88 -26.66 -26.81
N GLU A 128 -15.81 -26.55 -25.85
CA GLU A 128 -15.81 -25.44 -24.90
C GLU A 128 -14.80 -25.70 -23.78
N LEU A 129 -13.88 -24.75 -23.59
CA LEU A 129 -13.00 -24.68 -22.44
C LEU A 129 -13.43 -23.48 -21.59
N SER A 130 -13.70 -23.72 -20.31
CA SER A 130 -14.11 -22.68 -19.37
C SER A 130 -13.01 -22.47 -18.34
N VAL A 131 -12.58 -21.22 -18.16
CA VAL A 131 -11.63 -20.82 -17.11
C VAL A 131 -12.37 -19.91 -16.12
N GLU A 132 -12.50 -20.37 -14.89
CA GLU A 132 -13.06 -19.61 -13.78
C GLU A 132 -11.91 -19.14 -12.88
N ILE A 133 -11.77 -17.82 -12.71
CA ILE A 133 -10.76 -17.19 -11.85
C ILE A 133 -11.48 -16.50 -10.71
N THR A 134 -11.26 -16.97 -9.49
CA THR A 134 -11.83 -16.38 -8.27
C THR A 134 -10.72 -15.77 -7.43
N ASN A 135 -10.82 -14.48 -7.10
CA ASN A 135 -9.94 -13.88 -6.09
C ASN A 135 -10.36 -14.39 -4.71
N THR A 136 -9.50 -15.17 -4.08
CA THR A 136 -9.70 -15.75 -2.75
C THR A 136 -8.86 -15.06 -1.68
N GLY A 137 -8.04 -14.08 -2.07
CA GLY A 137 -7.23 -13.28 -1.15
C GLY A 137 -7.95 -12.01 -0.66
N ASP A 138 -7.39 -11.42 0.41
CA ASP A 138 -7.88 -10.16 0.99
C ASP A 138 -7.49 -8.92 0.17
N ALA A 139 -6.47 -9.04 -0.68
CA ALA A 139 -6.04 -7.97 -1.56
C ALA A 139 -6.96 -7.87 -2.80
N PRO A 140 -7.40 -6.66 -3.19
CA PRO A 140 -8.16 -6.49 -4.42
C PRO A 140 -7.30 -6.81 -5.65
N ALA A 141 -7.87 -7.57 -6.58
CA ALA A 141 -7.27 -7.85 -7.88
C ALA A 141 -7.56 -6.70 -8.86
N LEU A 142 -6.68 -5.70 -8.89
CA LEU A 142 -6.77 -4.59 -9.86
C LEU A 142 -6.06 -4.97 -11.17
N TYR A 143 -6.68 -4.65 -12.31
CA TYR A 143 -6.11 -4.87 -13.66
C TYR A 143 -5.75 -6.33 -13.97
N ALA A 144 -6.64 -7.28 -13.67
CA ALA A 144 -6.44 -8.67 -14.05
C ALA A 144 -6.45 -8.82 -15.58
N SER A 145 -5.44 -9.51 -16.11
CA SER A 145 -5.36 -10.00 -17.49
C SER A 145 -5.22 -11.52 -17.47
N LEU A 146 -5.78 -12.18 -18.47
CA LEU A 146 -5.59 -13.61 -18.71
C LEU A 146 -4.85 -13.77 -20.04
N ASP A 147 -3.82 -14.59 -20.02
CA ASP A 147 -3.06 -15.05 -21.18
C ASP A 147 -3.12 -16.58 -21.13
N LEU A 148 -3.61 -17.20 -22.20
CA LEU A 148 -3.90 -18.64 -22.24
C LEU A 148 -3.10 -19.34 -23.34
N ASP A 149 -2.14 -20.17 -22.94
CA ASP A 149 -1.43 -21.08 -23.83
C ASP A 149 -2.04 -22.49 -23.77
N VAL A 150 -2.42 -23.02 -24.93
CA VAL A 150 -3.01 -24.36 -25.07
C VAL A 150 -2.01 -25.34 -25.68
N GLY A 151 -1.72 -26.40 -24.93
CA GLY A 151 -0.77 -27.43 -25.36
C GLY A 151 -1.33 -28.44 -26.36
N ALA A 152 -0.51 -29.46 -26.67
CA ALA A 152 -0.89 -30.63 -27.49
C ALA A 152 -1.35 -30.30 -28.93
N GLY A 153 -0.94 -29.15 -29.48
CA GLY A 153 -1.30 -28.72 -30.84
C GLY A 153 -2.78 -28.34 -30.96
N ALA A 154 -3.44 -28.04 -29.84
CA ALA A 154 -4.73 -27.38 -29.84
C ALA A 154 -4.56 -25.90 -30.17
N ASN A 155 -5.59 -25.31 -30.78
CA ASN A 155 -5.64 -23.89 -31.07
C ASN A 155 -6.88 -23.30 -30.37
N LEU A 156 -6.76 -22.08 -29.87
CA LEU A 156 -7.93 -21.32 -29.45
C LEU A 156 -8.67 -20.84 -30.70
N VAL A 157 -9.98 -21.01 -30.70
CA VAL A 157 -10.81 -20.67 -31.86
C VAL A 157 -12.06 -19.90 -31.43
N ASP A 158 -12.44 -18.91 -32.21
CA ASP A 158 -13.75 -18.27 -32.14
C ASP A 158 -14.70 -18.93 -33.14
N CYS A 159 -15.75 -19.59 -32.62
CA CYS A 159 -16.69 -20.37 -33.42
C CYS A 159 -18.05 -19.68 -33.50
N ARG A 160 -18.55 -19.51 -34.72
CA ARG A 160 -19.92 -19.04 -35.01
C ARG A 160 -20.69 -20.09 -35.76
N VAL A 161 -22.01 -20.14 -35.56
CA VAL A 161 -22.89 -20.98 -36.37
C VAL A 161 -23.19 -20.27 -37.69
N ASP A 162 -22.87 -20.90 -38.81
CA ASP A 162 -23.19 -20.38 -40.14
C ASP A 162 -24.69 -20.55 -40.42
N ALA A 163 -25.38 -19.44 -40.69
CA ALA A 163 -26.84 -19.42 -40.86
C ALA A 163 -27.36 -20.15 -42.11
N GLY A 164 -26.48 -20.51 -43.06
CA GLY A 164 -26.84 -21.23 -44.28
C GLY A 164 -26.63 -22.75 -44.17
N THR A 165 -25.72 -23.19 -43.31
CA THR A 165 -25.33 -24.60 -43.19
C THR A 165 -25.62 -25.21 -41.82
N ASP A 166 -25.93 -24.39 -40.81
CA ASP A 166 -26.13 -24.80 -39.41
C ASP A 166 -24.89 -25.52 -38.81
N LEU A 167 -23.73 -25.34 -39.44
CA LEU A 167 -22.44 -25.90 -39.01
C LEU A 167 -21.59 -24.81 -38.34
N PRO A 168 -20.76 -25.18 -37.36
CA PRO A 168 -19.80 -24.25 -36.77
C PRO A 168 -18.68 -23.92 -37.76
N VAL A 169 -18.41 -22.63 -37.92
CA VAL A 169 -17.25 -22.09 -38.62
C VAL A 169 -16.37 -21.41 -37.58
N CYS A 170 -15.13 -21.89 -37.47
CA CYS A 170 -14.21 -21.46 -36.43
C CYS A 170 -12.97 -20.80 -37.05
N GLU A 171 -12.56 -19.68 -36.48
CA GLU A 171 -11.34 -18.95 -36.84
C GLU A 171 -10.38 -18.98 -35.65
N GLU A 172 -9.09 -19.21 -35.91
CA GLU A 172 -8.07 -19.23 -34.85
C GLU A 172 -7.87 -17.84 -34.26
N ILE A 173 -7.72 -17.78 -32.94
CA ILE A 173 -7.50 -16.55 -32.18
C ILE A 173 -6.24 -16.68 -31.32
N ASP A 174 -5.60 -15.55 -31.04
CA ASP A 174 -4.49 -15.47 -30.09
C ASP A 174 -5.02 -15.56 -28.64
N GLY A 175 -4.24 -16.23 -27.79
CA GLY A 175 -4.50 -16.41 -26.36
C GLY A 175 -3.92 -15.35 -25.45
#